data_AF-A0A948HJY9-F1
#
_entry.id   AF-A0A948HJY9-F1
#
_cell.length_a   1.000
_cell.length_b   1.000
_cell.length_c   1.000
_cell.angle_alpha   90.00
_cell.angle_beta   90.00
_cell.angle_gamma   90.00
#
_symmetry.space_group_name_H-M   'P 1'
#
loop_
_entity.id
_entity.type
_entity.pdbx_description
1 polymer ?
#
loop_
_entity_poly.entity_id
_entity_poly.type
_entity_poly.pdbx_seq_one_letter_code
_entity_poly.pdbx_strand_id
1 'polypeptide(L)'
;MDGEQIDDRTLYRRVESASGRTRYEPVCEYDLTEYLADGDWLVTIRPGRRSLCRRLYPKIRAEDEMVLRECAEGMASAMTEAAKFRPSVTPMTDRERAAWAALQEAIGGNAWPMLHGASWYEIALAGITAAAERYGKHPEEDEAMAQWHARDRKRKDRQAKNAKA
;
A
#
# COMPACT_ATOMS: atom_id res chain seq x y z
N MET A 1 48.42 -12.36 8.62
CA MET A 1 47.43 -12.47 9.73
C MET A 1 46.22 -11.72 9.23
N ASP A 2 45.30 -12.45 8.61
CA ASP A 2 44.13 -11.88 7.96
C ASP A 2 43.13 -11.53 9.05
N GLY A 3 43.02 -10.23 9.34
CA GLY A 3 42.02 -9.71 10.26
C GLY A 3 40.66 -9.81 9.59
N GLU A 4 39.94 -10.89 9.87
CA GLU A 4 38.55 -11.07 9.46
C GLU A 4 37.74 -9.91 10.03
N GLN A 5 37.36 -9.00 9.13
CA GLN A 5 36.64 -7.78 9.45
C GLN A 5 35.25 -8.19 9.91
N ILE A 6 34.98 -8.08 11.22
CA ILE A 6 33.68 -8.43 11.80
C ILE A 6 32.62 -7.52 11.15
N ASP A 7 31.81 -8.10 10.27
CA ASP A 7 30.67 -7.41 9.66
C ASP A 7 29.54 -7.29 10.70
N ASP A 8 29.19 -6.05 11.06
CA ASP A 8 28.14 -5.66 12.01
C ASP A 8 26.72 -6.14 11.58
N ARG A 9 26.59 -6.79 10.43
CA ARG A 9 25.33 -7.28 9.85
C ARG A 9 25.01 -8.74 10.18
N THR A 10 25.89 -9.45 10.88
CA THR A 10 25.72 -10.89 11.11
C THR A 10 25.13 -11.17 12.49
N LEU A 11 23.99 -11.88 12.55
CA LEU A 11 23.43 -12.37 13.82
C LEU A 11 24.17 -13.63 14.26
N TYR A 12 24.54 -13.69 15.53
CA TYR A 12 25.27 -14.82 16.10
C TYR A 12 24.40 -15.62 17.09
N ARG A 13 24.37 -16.95 16.95
CA ARG A 13 23.78 -17.85 17.95
C ARG A 13 24.86 -18.34 18.90
N ARG A 14 24.55 -18.33 20.19
CA ARG A 14 25.36 -18.96 21.23
C ARG A 14 25.27 -20.49 21.10
N VAL A 15 26.41 -21.15 20.92
CA VAL A 15 26.53 -22.60 20.88
C VAL A 15 27.49 -23.04 21.98
N GLU A 16 27.03 -23.96 22.83
CA GLU A 16 27.90 -24.58 23.84
C GLU A 16 28.44 -25.90 23.32
N SER A 17 29.76 -26.01 23.32
CA SER A 17 30.44 -27.28 23.06
C SER A 17 30.22 -28.26 24.20
N ALA A 18 30.34 -29.56 23.92
CA ALA A 18 30.26 -30.62 24.94
C ALA A 18 31.27 -30.46 26.09
N SER A 19 32.35 -29.69 25.88
CA SER A 19 33.35 -29.33 26.90
C SER A 19 32.99 -28.05 27.70
N GLY A 20 31.78 -27.51 27.56
CA GLY A 20 31.31 -26.31 28.28
C GLY A 20 31.86 -24.98 27.76
N ARG A 21 32.60 -24.97 26.63
CA ARG A 21 33.04 -23.73 25.98
C ARG A 21 31.92 -23.16 25.13
N THR A 22 31.62 -21.89 25.33
CA THR A 22 30.68 -21.14 24.49
C THR A 22 31.40 -20.59 23.26
N ARG A 23 30.88 -20.87 22.06
CA ARG A 23 31.26 -20.22 20.81
C ARG A 23 30.02 -19.53 20.22
N TYR A 24 30.24 -18.45 19.47
CA TYR A 24 29.21 -17.76 18.73
C TYR A 24 29.37 -18.09 17.24
N GLU A 25 28.31 -18.59 16.62
CA GLU A 25 28.30 -18.96 15.19
C GLU A 25 27.35 -18.02 14.43
N PRO A 26 27.74 -17.55 13.23
CA PRO A 26 26.89 -16.70 12.41
C PRO A 26 25.70 -17.50 11.88
N VAL A 27 24.49 -16.94 11.98
CA VAL A 27 23.22 -17.62 11.68
C VAL A 27 22.52 -17.02 10.47
N CYS A 28 22.54 -15.69 10.36
CA CYS A 28 21.88 -14.97 9.28
C CYS A 28 22.49 -13.57 9.12
N GLU A 29 22.52 -13.06 7.89
CA GLU A 29 22.78 -11.64 7.61
C GLU A 29 21.48 -10.85 7.78
N TYR A 30 21.60 -9.62 8.30
CA TYR A 30 20.46 -8.76 8.61
C TYR A 30 19.62 -8.48 7.35
N ASP A 31 18.42 -9.08 7.26
CA ASP A 31 17.39 -8.61 6.34
C ASP A 31 16.47 -7.64 7.09
N LEU A 32 16.38 -6.40 6.60
CA LEU A 32 15.55 -5.35 7.19
C LEU A 32 14.05 -5.74 7.20
N THR A 33 13.66 -6.68 6.34
CA THR A 33 12.29 -7.18 6.24
C THR A 33 11.86 -8.02 7.46
N GLU A 34 12.77 -8.70 8.15
CA GLU A 34 12.43 -9.59 9.27
C GLU A 34 12.17 -8.85 10.59
N TYR A 35 12.70 -7.62 10.74
CA TYR A 35 12.62 -6.86 11.99
C TYR A 35 11.47 -5.83 12.01
N LEU A 36 10.97 -5.42 10.86
CA LEU A 36 9.95 -4.38 10.75
C LEU A 36 8.57 -5.03 10.60
N ALA A 37 7.68 -4.81 11.57
CA ALA A 37 6.29 -5.22 11.45
C ALA A 37 5.61 -4.48 10.28
N ASP A 38 4.55 -5.05 9.70
CA ASP A 38 3.84 -4.46 8.55
C ASP A 38 3.48 -2.96 8.76
N GLY A 39 3.74 -2.17 7.71
CA GLY A 39 3.44 -0.75 7.64
C GLY A 39 4.63 0.09 7.15
N ASP A 40 4.46 1.41 7.17
CA ASP A 40 5.47 2.34 6.67
C ASP A 40 6.50 2.71 7.76
N TRP A 41 7.77 2.60 7.40
CA TRP A 41 8.88 2.87 8.31
C TRP A 41 9.82 3.91 7.73
N LEU A 42 10.19 4.90 8.54
CA LEU A 42 11.30 5.79 8.26
C LEU A 42 12.56 5.23 8.92
N VAL A 43 13.49 4.78 8.09
CA VAL A 43 14.81 4.30 8.54
C VAL A 43 15.86 5.36 8.21
N THR A 44 16.49 5.93 9.24
CA THR A 44 17.62 6.85 9.07
C THR A 44 18.91 6.16 9.50
N ILE A 45 19.76 5.87 8.53
CA ILE A 45 21.10 5.29 8.76
C ILE A 45 22.13 6.43 8.75
N ARG A 46 22.89 6.55 9.84
CA ARG A 46 24.01 7.50 9.96
C ARG A 46 25.25 6.74 10.43
N PRO A 47 26.27 6.55 9.59
CA PRO A 47 27.51 5.88 9.98
C PRO A 47 28.12 6.55 11.23
N GLY A 48 28.56 5.73 12.20
CA GLY A 48 29.13 6.21 13.46
C GLY A 48 28.13 6.81 14.47
N ARG A 49 26.82 6.70 14.20
CA ARG A 49 25.75 7.05 15.15
C ARG A 49 24.72 5.94 15.22
N ARG A 50 23.90 5.99 16.27
CA ARG A 50 22.74 5.09 16.40
C ARG A 50 21.77 5.33 15.24
N SER A 51 21.48 4.27 14.50
CA SER A 51 20.41 4.24 13.51
C SER A 51 19.06 4.50 14.19
N LEU A 52 18.22 5.31 13.56
CA LEU A 52 16.89 5.63 14.05
C LEU A 52 15.87 4.94 13.14
N CYS A 53 15.08 4.04 13.72
CA CYS A 53 13.92 3.46 13.05
C CYS A 53 12.66 4.00 13.73
N ARG A 54 11.74 4.60 12.97
CA ARG A 54 10.45 5.07 13.48
C ARG A 54 9.34 4.58 12.57
N ARG A 55 8.29 4.02 13.17
CA ARG A 55 7.05 3.71 12.46
C ARG A 55 6.39 5.03 12.09
N LEU A 56 6.16 5.24 10.80
CA LEU A 56 5.30 6.31 10.34
C LEU A 56 3.88 5.84 10.60
N TYR A 57 3.28 6.32 11.68
CA TYR A 57 1.84 6.41 11.72
C TYR A 57 1.49 7.65 10.93
N PRO A 58 0.94 7.55 9.70
CA PRO A 58 0.21 8.68 9.20
C PRO A 58 -0.88 8.94 10.26
N LYS A 59 -0.77 10.05 10.99
CA LYS A 59 -1.99 10.70 11.46
C LYS A 59 -2.72 10.94 10.16
N ILE A 60 -3.72 10.12 9.85
CA ILE A 60 -4.55 10.26 8.66
C ILE A 60 -4.86 11.75 8.59
N ARG A 61 -4.29 12.43 7.60
CA ARG A 61 -4.46 13.88 7.49
C ARG A 61 -5.93 14.07 7.10
N ALA A 62 -6.51 15.23 7.43
CA ALA A 62 -7.90 15.49 7.07
C ALA A 62 -8.14 15.27 5.56
N GLU A 63 -7.13 15.54 4.74
CA GLU A 63 -7.07 15.26 3.31
C GLU A 63 -7.25 13.78 2.99
N ASP A 64 -6.50 12.88 3.65
CA ASP A 64 -6.60 11.43 3.46
C ASP A 64 -7.98 10.89 3.88
N GLU A 65 -8.55 11.42 4.97
CA GLU A 65 -9.88 11.03 5.45
C GLU A 65 -10.98 11.44 4.46
N MET A 66 -10.85 12.62 3.83
CA MET A 66 -11.77 13.05 2.77
C MET A 66 -11.65 12.16 1.53
N VAL A 67 -10.44 11.77 1.14
CA VAL A 67 -10.21 10.84 0.02
C VAL A 67 -10.84 9.47 0.30
N LEU A 68 -10.63 8.92 1.50
CA LEU A 68 -11.22 7.64 1.91
C LEU A 68 -12.75 7.68 1.92
N ARG A 69 -13.33 8.82 2.34
CA ARG A 69 -14.78 9.01 2.32
C ARG A 69 -15.33 9.05 0.90
N GLU A 70 -14.66 9.75 -0.02
CA GLU A 70 -15.06 9.79 -1.43
C GLU A 70 -15.00 8.40 -2.07
N CYS A 71 -13.96 7.63 -1.76
CA CYS A 71 -13.87 6.22 -2.17
C CYS A 71 -15.08 5.41 -1.66
N ALA A 72 -15.42 5.56 -0.39
CA ALA A 72 -16.55 4.85 0.21
C ALA A 72 -17.90 5.25 -0.41
N GLU A 73 -18.11 6.54 -0.70
CA GLU A 73 -19.31 7.04 -1.37
C GLU A 73 -19.42 6.52 -2.83
N GLY A 74 -18.32 6.51 -3.58
CA GLY A 74 -18.26 5.94 -4.92
C GLY A 74 -18.57 4.44 -4.95
N MET A 75 -18.02 3.68 -3.99
CA MET A 75 -18.33 2.26 -3.81
C MET A 75 -19.80 2.04 -3.47
N ALA A 76 -20.36 2.80 -2.52
CA ALA A 76 -21.75 2.68 -2.10
C ALA A 76 -22.73 3.00 -3.25
N SER A 77 -22.40 4.00 -4.08
CA SER A 77 -23.15 4.34 -5.29
C SER A 77 -23.14 3.18 -6.29
N ALA A 78 -21.96 2.62 -6.60
CA ALA A 78 -21.83 1.48 -7.49
C ALA A 78 -22.61 0.25 -6.99
N MET A 79 -22.58 -0.02 -5.68
CA MET A 79 -23.39 -1.08 -5.05
C MET A 79 -24.88 -0.83 -5.17
N THR A 80 -25.32 0.43 -5.05
CA THR A 80 -26.74 0.81 -5.17
C THR A 80 -27.23 0.63 -6.60
N GLU A 81 -26.45 1.07 -7.60
CA GLU A 81 -26.75 0.85 -9.02
C GLU A 81 -26.82 -0.64 -9.35
N ALA A 82 -25.85 -1.42 -8.86
CA ALA A 82 -25.82 -2.87 -9.00
C ALA A 82 -27.05 -3.53 -8.36
N ALA A 83 -27.55 -3.00 -7.25
CA ALA A 83 -28.72 -3.52 -6.54
C ALA A 83 -30.06 -3.15 -7.19
N LYS A 84 -30.13 -2.18 -8.12
CA LYS A 84 -31.39 -1.78 -8.79
C LYS A 84 -32.05 -2.90 -9.59
N PHE A 85 -31.26 -3.84 -10.12
CA PHE A 85 -31.78 -5.01 -10.85
C PHE A 85 -32.29 -6.11 -9.92
N ARG A 86 -32.12 -5.95 -8.61
CA ARG A 86 -32.58 -6.93 -7.63
C ARG A 86 -34.08 -6.70 -7.36
N PRO A 87 -34.90 -7.76 -7.34
CA PRO A 87 -36.30 -7.66 -6.93
C PRO A 87 -36.39 -6.98 -5.55
N SER A 88 -37.10 -5.86 -5.46
CA SER A 88 -37.14 -5.06 -4.23
C SER A 88 -38.06 -5.64 -3.15
N VAL A 89 -38.83 -6.69 -3.47
CA VAL A 89 -39.84 -7.27 -2.58
C VAL A 89 -39.62 -8.78 -2.45
N THR A 90 -39.58 -9.24 -1.20
CA THR A 90 -39.63 -10.67 -0.86
C THR A 90 -40.95 -10.92 -0.11
N PRO A 91 -41.78 -11.91 -0.50
CA PRO A 91 -41.52 -12.94 -1.51
C PRO A 91 -41.74 -12.47 -2.95
N MET A 92 -40.85 -12.88 -3.87
CA MET A 92 -41.06 -12.73 -5.31
C MET A 92 -42.30 -13.50 -5.75
N THR A 93 -43.07 -12.92 -6.66
CA THR A 93 -44.19 -13.61 -7.31
C THR A 93 -43.69 -14.78 -8.16
N ASP A 94 -44.53 -15.78 -8.40
CA ASP A 94 -44.13 -16.96 -9.18
C ASP A 94 -43.71 -16.61 -10.63
N ARG A 95 -44.29 -15.55 -11.20
CA ARG A 95 -43.92 -15.01 -12.51
C ARG A 95 -42.52 -14.41 -12.51
N GLU A 96 -42.16 -13.66 -11.48
CA GLU A 96 -40.82 -13.08 -11.32
C GLU A 96 -39.78 -14.19 -11.08
N ARG A 97 -40.13 -15.22 -10.29
CA ARG A 97 -39.25 -16.37 -10.04
C ARG A 97 -38.95 -17.15 -11.31
N ALA A 98 -39.97 -17.39 -12.15
CA ALA A 98 -39.81 -18.05 -13.44
C ALA A 98 -38.96 -17.22 -14.42
N ALA A 99 -39.18 -15.91 -14.48
CA ALA A 99 -38.37 -15.00 -15.32
C ALA A 99 -36.90 -14.96 -14.85
N TRP A 100 -36.66 -14.98 -13.54
CA TRP A 100 -35.32 -14.99 -12.97
C TRP A 100 -34.58 -16.30 -13.23
N ALA A 101 -35.28 -17.44 -13.13
CA ALA A 101 -34.71 -18.75 -13.46
C ALA A 101 -34.35 -18.88 -14.95
N ALA A 102 -35.23 -18.43 -15.85
CA ALA A 102 -34.96 -18.42 -17.28
C ALA A 102 -33.77 -17.53 -17.65
N LEU A 103 -33.61 -16.40 -16.94
CA LEU A 103 -32.48 -15.50 -17.13
C LEU A 103 -31.15 -16.11 -16.65
N GLN A 104 -31.16 -16.83 -15.52
CA GLN A 104 -29.98 -17.59 -15.04
C GLN A 104 -29.56 -18.68 -16.02
N GLU A 105 -30.52 -19.41 -16.56
CA GLU A 105 -30.29 -20.49 -17.52
C GLU A 105 -29.72 -19.96 -18.85
N ALA A 106 -30.19 -18.80 -19.31
CA ALA A 106 -29.71 -18.15 -20.53
C ALA A 106 -28.27 -17.61 -20.41
N ILE A 107 -27.84 -17.15 -19.22
CA ILE A 107 -26.53 -16.53 -19.00
C ILE A 107 -25.45 -17.57 -18.63
N GLY A 108 -25.83 -18.73 -18.09
CA GLY A 108 -24.89 -19.82 -17.78
C GLY A 108 -23.91 -19.49 -16.65
N GLY A 109 -22.70 -20.05 -16.65
CA GLY A 109 -21.75 -19.95 -15.52
C GLY A 109 -21.34 -18.53 -15.07
N ASN A 110 -21.57 -17.51 -15.91
CA ASN A 110 -21.36 -16.09 -15.58
C ASN A 110 -22.63 -15.40 -15.04
N ALA A 111 -23.70 -16.15 -14.80
CA ALA A 111 -24.94 -15.64 -14.23
C ALA A 111 -24.70 -14.98 -12.88
N TRP A 112 -23.76 -15.47 -12.07
CA TRP A 112 -23.59 -14.94 -10.72
C TRP A 112 -23.05 -13.50 -10.70
N PRO A 113 -21.93 -13.15 -11.36
CA PRO A 113 -21.51 -11.76 -11.47
C PRO A 113 -22.53 -10.90 -12.24
N MET A 114 -23.09 -11.40 -13.36
CA MET A 114 -23.97 -10.58 -14.19
C MET A 114 -25.34 -10.29 -13.56
N LEU A 115 -25.85 -11.17 -12.68
CA LEU A 115 -27.17 -11.03 -12.06
C LEU A 115 -27.13 -10.53 -10.62
N HIS A 116 -25.99 -10.64 -9.93
CA HIS A 116 -25.86 -10.22 -8.53
C HIS A 116 -25.13 -8.88 -8.34
N GLY A 117 -24.56 -8.28 -9.39
CA GLY A 117 -24.11 -6.89 -9.36
C GLY A 117 -22.74 -6.64 -9.99
N ALA A 118 -22.29 -5.39 -9.95
CA ALA A 118 -20.92 -5.03 -10.30
C ALA A 118 -19.93 -5.91 -9.50
N SER A 119 -18.83 -6.33 -10.14
CA SER A 119 -17.82 -7.13 -9.45
C SER A 119 -17.21 -6.32 -8.29
N TRP A 120 -16.74 -7.01 -7.24
CA TRP A 120 -16.06 -6.35 -6.11
C TRP A 120 -14.92 -5.44 -6.58
N TYR A 121 -14.25 -5.84 -7.66
CA TYR A 121 -13.19 -5.07 -8.29
C TYR A 121 -13.70 -3.79 -8.94
N GLU A 122 -14.80 -3.85 -9.69
CA GLU A 122 -15.44 -2.67 -10.32
C GLU A 122 -15.96 -1.68 -9.28
N ILE A 123 -16.54 -2.18 -8.18
CA ILE A 123 -16.99 -1.34 -7.06
C ILE A 123 -15.80 -0.61 -6.44
N ALA A 124 -14.71 -1.33 -6.13
CA ALA A 124 -13.49 -0.74 -5.58
C ALA A 124 -12.86 0.28 -6.55
N LEU A 125 -12.82 -0.04 -7.85
CA LEU A 125 -12.31 0.85 -8.88
C LEU A 125 -13.15 2.12 -9.01
N ALA A 126 -14.48 2.03 -8.88
CA ALA A 126 -15.36 3.19 -8.88
C ALA A 126 -15.06 4.14 -7.72
N GLY A 127 -14.79 3.60 -6.52
CA GLY A 127 -14.35 4.40 -5.37
C GLY A 127 -13.04 5.12 -5.63
N ILE A 128 -12.02 4.39 -6.08
CA ILE A 128 -10.68 4.95 -6.37
C ILE A 128 -10.77 6.01 -7.47
N THR A 129 -11.58 5.77 -8.51
CA THR A 129 -11.75 6.69 -9.63
C THR A 129 -12.46 7.98 -9.19
N ALA A 130 -13.51 7.88 -8.37
CA ALA A 130 -14.21 9.05 -7.83
C ALA A 130 -13.27 9.93 -6.99
N ALA A 131 -12.46 9.32 -6.14
CA ALA A 131 -11.44 10.04 -5.39
C ALA A 131 -10.38 10.66 -6.30
N ALA A 132 -9.90 9.95 -7.33
CA ALA A 132 -8.92 10.46 -8.27
C ALA A 132 -9.46 11.62 -9.15
N GLU A 133 -10.73 11.60 -9.53
CA GLU A 133 -11.35 12.71 -10.27
C GLU A 133 -11.46 13.97 -9.42
N ARG A 134 -11.79 13.81 -8.14
CA ARG A 134 -12.01 14.92 -7.21
C ARG A 134 -10.71 15.50 -6.65
N TYR A 135 -9.72 14.64 -6.41
CA TYR A 135 -8.49 14.99 -5.69
C TYR A 135 -7.19 14.70 -6.47
N GLY A 136 -7.23 14.01 -7.61
CA GLY A 136 -6.04 13.62 -8.38
C GLY A 136 -5.27 14.77 -9.03
N LYS A 137 -5.68 16.02 -8.81
CA LYS A 137 -4.92 17.22 -9.13
C LYS A 137 -4.61 17.96 -7.84
N HIS A 138 -3.37 17.84 -7.38
CA HIS A 138 -2.83 18.65 -6.30
C HIS A 138 -1.89 19.71 -6.88
N PRO A 139 -2.41 20.83 -7.42
CA PRO A 139 -1.59 21.87 -8.04
C PRO A 139 -0.54 22.45 -7.06
N GLU A 140 -0.83 22.44 -5.76
CA GLU A 140 0.12 22.87 -4.72
C GLU A 140 1.31 21.89 -4.58
N GLU A 141 1.08 20.59 -4.69
CA GLU A 141 2.14 19.58 -4.64
C GLU A 141 2.98 19.62 -5.91
N ASP A 142 2.36 19.78 -7.08
CA ASP A 142 3.04 19.97 -8.36
C ASP A 142 3.96 21.20 -8.33
N GLU A 143 3.48 22.31 -7.76
CA GLU A 143 4.24 23.53 -7.60
C GLU A 143 5.38 23.36 -6.58
N ALA A 144 5.13 22.70 -5.45
CA ALA A 144 6.15 22.39 -4.45
C ALA A 144 7.26 21.48 -5.01
N MET A 145 6.89 20.47 -5.80
CA MET A 145 7.81 19.58 -6.53
C MET A 145 8.65 20.37 -7.54
N ALA A 146 8.02 21.26 -8.32
CA ALA A 146 8.72 22.11 -9.26
C ALA A 146 9.73 23.04 -8.56
N GLN A 147 9.34 23.63 -7.43
CA GLN A 147 10.22 24.46 -6.61
C GLN A 147 11.40 23.64 -6.04
N TRP A 148 11.15 22.41 -5.58
CA TRP A 148 12.21 21.53 -5.08
C TRP A 148 13.22 21.19 -6.18
N HIS A 149 12.77 20.79 -7.37
CA HIS A 149 13.64 20.53 -8.52
C HIS A 149 14.44 21.76 -8.96
N ALA A 150 13.87 22.96 -8.86
CA ALA A 150 14.60 24.20 -9.13
C ALA A 150 15.70 24.47 -8.09
N ARG A 151 15.45 24.18 -6.82
CA ARG A 151 16.45 24.31 -5.74
C ARG A 151 17.55 23.26 -5.87
N ASP A 152 17.22 22.02 -6.22
CA ASP A 152 18.18 20.94 -6.40
C ASP A 152 19.14 21.21 -7.56
N ARG A 153 18.63 21.69 -8.71
CA ARG A 153 19.47 22.15 -9.83
C ARG A 153 20.47 23.22 -9.39
N LYS A 154 19.99 24.28 -8.72
CA LYS A 154 20.88 25.34 -8.20
C LYS A 154 21.94 24.80 -7.22
N ARG A 155 21.59 23.81 -6.40
CA ARG A 155 22.53 23.17 -5.46
C ARG A 155 23.61 22.39 -6.19
N LYS A 156 23.25 21.60 -7.19
CA LYS A 156 24.18 20.84 -8.05
C LYS A 156 25.12 21.78 -8.82
N ASP A 157 24.60 22.87 -9.38
CA ASP A 157 25.42 23.87 -10.09
C ASP A 157 26.45 24.54 -9.17
N ARG A 158 26.07 24.85 -7.92
CA ARG A 158 26.99 25.40 -6.91
C ARG A 158 28.08 24.39 -6.53
N GLN A 159 27.72 23.12 -6.35
CA GLN A 159 28.70 22.07 -6.06
C GLN A 159 29.67 21.85 -7.22
N ALA A 160 29.18 21.87 -8.47
CA ALA A 160 30.02 21.76 -9.66
C ALA A 160 30.98 22.94 -9.84
N LYS A 161 30.57 24.16 -9.47
CA LYS A 161 31.45 25.33 -9.47
C LYS A 161 32.52 25.24 -8.39
N ASN A 162 32.16 24.81 -7.18
CA ASN A 162 33.11 24.65 -6.08
C ASN A 162 34.09 23.49 -6.28
N ALA A 163 33.75 22.48 -7.09
CA ALA A 163 34.65 21.38 -7.43
C ALA A 163 35.64 21.71 -8.56
N LYS A 164 35.46 22.84 -9.25
CA LYS A 164 36.34 23.32 -10.33
C LYS A 164 37.26 24.48 -9.90
N ALA A 165 37.06 25.01 -8.69
CA ALA A 165 37.89 26.03 -8.06
C ALA A 165 38.87 25.35 -7.10
#